data_AF-A0A5C5RND6-F1
#
_entry.id   AF-A0A5C5RND6-F1
#
_cell.length_a   1.000
_cell.length_b   1.000
_cell.length_c   1.000
_cell.angle_alpha   90.00
_cell.angle_beta   90.00
_cell.angle_gamma   90.00
#
_symmetry.space_group_name_H-M   'P 1'
#
loop_
_entity.id
_entity.type
_entity.pdbx_description
1 polymer ?
#
loop_
_entity_poly.entity_id
_entity_poly.type
_entity_poly.pdbx_seq_one_letter_code
_entity_poly.pdbx_strand_id
1 'polypeptide(L)'
;MRWQGTDRFYAEVQTIARGGTGSADAGTVAIDLAAVIERSRTRREVILWRGVRSAVRTFGGSAALSSTEAGIRTVRFEGFASMSLDRSVAEREFTVPWGEGGPALLRIAVPRGARAFRIGAVGRRDLEYQQEVVMLDPVVRLRDVGRTDGVRVIQSEVVI
;
A
#
# COMPACT_ATOMS: atom_id res chain seq x y z
N MET A 1 16.14 0.35 -8.56
CA MET A 1 15.88 1.05 -7.28
C MET A 1 15.85 0.01 -6.19
N ARG A 2 16.67 0.18 -5.14
CA ARG A 2 16.89 -0.84 -4.08
C ARG A 2 15.68 -1.05 -3.16
N TRP A 3 14.66 -0.20 -3.26
CA TRP A 3 13.36 -0.37 -2.59
C TRP A 3 12.75 -1.77 -2.80
N GLN A 4 12.78 -2.26 -4.05
CA GLN A 4 12.17 -3.53 -4.42
C GLN A 4 13.18 -4.67 -4.23
N GLY A 5 13.02 -5.45 -3.17
CA GLY A 5 13.96 -6.50 -2.78
C GLY A 5 13.34 -7.55 -1.87
N THR A 6 13.99 -8.72 -1.82
CA THR A 6 13.63 -9.84 -0.92
C THR A 6 14.35 -9.74 0.43
N ASP A 7 15.37 -8.89 0.52
CA ASP A 7 15.99 -8.50 1.78
C ASP A 7 15.06 -7.52 2.51
N ARG A 8 15.06 -7.56 3.85
CA ARG A 8 14.25 -6.64 4.67
C ARG A 8 14.73 -5.18 4.59
N PHE A 9 15.52 -4.81 3.58
CA PHE A 9 16.00 -3.46 3.34
C PHE A 9 14.85 -2.45 3.23
N TYR A 10 13.73 -2.83 2.62
CA TYR A 10 12.52 -2.00 2.58
C TYR A 10 12.06 -1.57 3.99
N ALA A 11 12.26 -2.39 5.02
CA ALA A 11 11.85 -2.07 6.38
C ALA A 11 12.72 -0.95 6.97
N GLU A 12 14.00 -0.91 6.63
CA GLU A 12 14.91 0.18 7.05
C GLU A 12 14.55 1.49 6.34
N VAL A 13 14.28 1.43 5.03
CA VAL A 13 13.77 2.59 4.26
C VAL A 13 12.46 3.11 4.86
N GLN A 14 11.56 2.22 5.27
CA GLN A 14 10.30 2.58 5.93
C GLN A 14 10.50 3.22 7.30
N THR A 15 11.47 2.73 8.09
CA THR A 15 11.82 3.34 9.38
C THR A 15 12.25 4.80 9.17
N ILE A 16 13.11 5.06 8.18
CA ILE A 16 13.56 6.42 7.85
C ILE A 16 12.39 7.28 7.36
N ALA A 17 11.51 6.75 6.50
CA ALA A 17 10.34 7.47 6.02
C ALA A 17 9.39 7.91 7.16
N ARG A 18 9.42 7.20 8.29
CA ARG A 18 8.64 7.53 9.51
C ARG A 18 9.40 8.38 10.52
N GLY A 19 10.54 8.97 10.12
CA GLY A 19 11.37 9.83 10.97
C GLY A 19 12.35 9.06 11.89
N GLY A 20 12.48 7.74 11.71
CA GLY A 20 13.50 6.95 12.39
C GLY A 20 14.89 7.09 11.77
N THR A 21 15.85 6.34 12.32
CA THR A 21 17.22 6.27 11.82
C THR A 21 17.48 4.96 11.09
N GLY A 22 18.48 4.96 10.20
CA GLY A 22 18.92 3.78 9.45
C GLY A 22 20.23 4.05 8.72
N SER A 23 20.66 3.11 7.90
CA SER A 23 21.86 3.19 7.08
C SER A 23 21.79 4.36 6.09
N ALA A 24 22.96 4.92 5.73
CA ALA A 24 23.06 6.00 4.76
C ALA A 24 22.48 5.60 3.39
N ASP A 25 22.61 4.33 3.01
CA ASP A 25 22.04 3.79 1.77
C ASP A 25 20.50 3.74 1.83
N ALA A 26 19.92 3.25 2.92
CA ALA A 26 18.48 3.30 3.12
C ALA A 26 17.95 4.74 3.12
N GLY A 27 18.70 5.68 3.70
CA GLY A 27 18.36 7.11 3.69
C GLY A 27 18.36 7.69 2.28
N THR A 28 19.36 7.36 1.46
CA THR A 28 19.44 7.77 0.06
C THR A 28 18.25 7.26 -0.72
N VAL A 29 17.91 5.98 -0.56
CA VAL A 29 16.75 5.35 -1.24
C VAL A 29 15.44 5.98 -0.80
N ALA A 30 15.26 6.30 0.49
CA ALA A 30 14.07 6.98 0.99
C ALA A 30 13.91 8.36 0.35
N ILE A 31 14.99 9.16 0.29
CA ILE A 31 14.98 10.50 -0.31
C ILE A 31 14.67 10.42 -1.80
N ASP A 32 15.33 9.55 -2.54
CA ASP A 32 15.14 9.40 -3.99
C ASP A 32 13.71 8.94 -4.32
N LEU A 33 13.18 7.96 -3.59
CA LEU A 33 11.82 7.47 -3.79
C LEU A 33 10.78 8.54 -3.48
N ALA A 34 10.94 9.27 -2.36
CA ALA A 34 10.08 10.40 -2.03
C ALA A 34 10.12 11.48 -3.13
N ALA A 35 11.31 11.85 -3.60
CA ALA A 35 11.48 12.86 -4.64
C ALA A 35 10.81 12.46 -5.97
N VAL A 36 10.90 11.18 -6.35
CA VAL A 36 10.26 10.67 -7.57
C VAL A 36 8.73 10.64 -7.42
N ILE A 37 8.20 10.21 -6.27
CA ILE A 37 6.75 10.25 -5.98
C ILE A 37 6.23 11.69 -6.01
N GLU A 38 6.96 12.62 -5.39
CA GLU A 38 6.60 14.04 -5.33
C GLU A 38 6.49 14.70 -6.70
N ARG A 39 7.26 14.25 -7.69
CA ARG A 39 7.22 14.72 -9.08
C ARG A 39 6.25 13.94 -9.96
N SER A 40 5.73 12.82 -9.47
CA SER A 40 4.85 11.92 -10.23
C SER A 40 3.39 12.14 -9.89
N ARG A 41 2.52 12.10 -10.89
CA ARG A 41 1.07 12.30 -10.74
C ARG A 41 0.31 11.30 -11.61
N THR A 42 -0.75 10.72 -11.08
CA THR A 42 -1.68 9.90 -11.87
C THR A 42 -2.34 10.76 -12.94
N ARG A 43 -2.35 10.29 -14.20
CA ARG A 43 -2.95 11.02 -15.33
C ARG A 43 -4.46 10.82 -15.44
N ARG A 44 -4.98 9.79 -14.79
CA ARG A 44 -6.38 9.37 -14.73
C ARG A 44 -6.63 8.73 -13.37
N GLU A 45 -7.89 8.51 -13.04
CA GLU A 45 -8.23 7.62 -11.93
C GLU A 45 -7.64 6.22 -12.20
N VAL A 46 -7.07 5.61 -11.17
CA VAL A 46 -6.54 4.24 -11.23
C VAL A 46 -7.03 3.46 -10.02
N ILE A 47 -7.34 2.17 -10.23
CA ILE A 47 -7.65 1.26 -9.14
C ILE A 47 -6.37 0.52 -8.75
N LEU A 48 -6.00 0.65 -7.49
CA LEU A 48 -4.89 -0.08 -6.90
C LEU A 48 -5.40 -1.10 -5.88
N TRP A 49 -4.65 -2.17 -5.72
CA TRP A 49 -4.95 -3.27 -4.82
C TRP A 49 -3.86 -3.39 -3.76
N ARG A 50 -4.26 -3.51 -2.49
CA ARG A 50 -3.33 -3.73 -1.38
C ARG A 50 -3.81 -4.89 -0.52
N GLY A 51 -3.04 -5.97 -0.48
CA GLY A 51 -3.27 -7.05 0.47
C GLY A 51 -2.72 -6.68 1.84
N VAL A 52 -3.44 -7.06 2.89
CA VAL A 52 -3.00 -6.97 4.28
C VAL A 52 -3.20 -8.31 4.96
N ARG A 53 -2.16 -8.78 5.65
CA ARG A 53 -2.18 -10.08 6.35
C ARG A 53 -3.03 -10.05 7.62
N SER A 54 -3.08 -8.91 8.30
CA SER A 54 -3.82 -8.72 9.55
C SER A 54 -4.62 -7.43 9.47
N ALA A 55 -5.94 -7.58 9.33
CA ALA A 55 -6.88 -6.47 9.37
C ALA A 55 -6.83 -5.75 10.74
N VAL A 56 -6.69 -6.49 11.84
CA VAL A 56 -6.60 -5.92 13.20
C VAL A 56 -5.38 -5.02 13.34
N ARG A 57 -4.20 -5.46 12.89
CA ARG A 57 -2.98 -4.64 12.97
C ARG A 57 -3.01 -3.43 12.05
N THR A 58 -3.63 -3.56 10.88
CA THR A 58 -3.64 -2.48 9.88
C THR A 58 -4.68 -1.41 10.22
N PHE A 59 -5.85 -1.84 10.68
CA PHE A 59 -6.96 -0.93 10.90
C PHE A 59 -7.18 -0.63 12.37
N GLY A 60 -6.67 -1.40 13.33
CA GLY A 60 -6.93 -1.21 14.75
C GLY A 60 -8.35 -1.64 15.14
N GLY A 61 -8.45 -2.58 16.09
CA GLY A 61 -9.69 -3.09 16.66
C GLY A 61 -10.06 -4.53 16.22
N SER A 62 -10.92 -5.19 16.99
CA SER A 62 -11.31 -6.60 16.80
C SER A 62 -12.24 -6.79 15.60
N ALA A 63 -11.69 -7.36 14.52
CA ALA A 63 -12.36 -8.19 13.51
C ALA A 63 -13.60 -7.68 12.73
N ALA A 64 -14.17 -6.52 13.03
CA ALA A 64 -15.30 -5.97 12.31
C ALA A 64 -15.02 -4.51 11.97
N LEU A 65 -14.39 -4.26 10.81
CA LEU A 65 -14.84 -3.11 10.04
C LEU A 65 -16.24 -3.50 9.57
N SER A 66 -17.26 -3.12 10.35
CA SER A 66 -18.63 -3.25 9.89
C SER A 66 -18.81 -2.34 8.68
N SER A 67 -19.68 -2.71 7.73
CA SER A 67 -20.02 -1.85 6.57
C SER A 67 -20.48 -0.45 7.02
N THR A 68 -21.06 -0.35 8.22
CA THR A 68 -21.49 0.88 8.88
C THR A 68 -20.34 1.82 9.26
N GLU A 69 -19.16 1.29 9.61
CA GLU A 69 -17.97 2.09 9.95
C GLU A 69 -17.13 2.48 8.72
N ALA A 70 -17.30 1.73 7.62
CA ALA A 70 -16.52 1.93 6.41
C ALA A 70 -16.72 3.34 5.85
N GLY A 71 -17.92 3.93 5.89
CA GLY A 71 -18.18 5.28 5.33
C GLY A 71 -17.50 6.47 6.03
N ILE A 72 -16.97 6.31 7.25
CA ILE A 72 -16.48 7.42 8.09
C ILE A 72 -14.97 7.30 8.38
N ARG A 73 -14.40 6.09 8.27
CA ARG A 73 -13.03 5.84 8.71
C ARG A 73 -11.99 6.18 7.65
N THR A 74 -11.03 7.03 8.02
CA THR A 74 -9.78 7.22 7.28
C THR A 74 -8.64 6.47 7.94
N VAL A 75 -7.74 5.94 7.13
CA VAL A 75 -6.51 5.26 7.54
C VAL A 75 -5.34 5.97 6.85
N ARG A 76 -4.36 6.40 7.63
CA ARG A 76 -3.10 6.91 7.09
C ARG A 76 -2.10 5.77 7.00
N PHE A 77 -1.55 5.52 5.83
CA PHE A 77 -0.43 4.58 5.68
C PHE A 77 0.88 5.34 5.83
N GLU A 78 1.45 5.34 7.04
CA GLU A 78 2.70 6.06 7.33
C GLU A 78 3.90 5.49 6.56
N GLY A 79 4.66 6.40 5.95
CA GLY A 79 5.77 6.10 5.06
C GLY A 79 5.30 5.72 3.65
N PHE A 80 6.02 4.80 3.03
CA PHE A 80 5.73 4.34 1.68
C PHE A 80 4.64 3.26 1.67
N ALA A 81 3.56 3.49 0.93
CA ALA A 81 2.49 2.53 0.76
C ALA A 81 2.59 1.85 -0.61
N SER A 82 3.11 0.62 -0.64
CA SER A 82 3.10 -0.24 -1.84
C SER A 82 1.72 -0.82 -2.10
N MET A 83 1.31 -0.79 -3.36
CA MET A 83 0.06 -1.33 -3.89
C MET A 83 0.34 -1.93 -5.27
N SER A 84 -0.57 -2.76 -5.80
CA SER A 84 -0.44 -3.37 -7.11
C SER A 84 -1.56 -2.91 -8.04
N LEU A 85 -1.29 -2.83 -9.34
CA LEU A 85 -2.35 -2.73 -10.36
C LEU A 85 -3.06 -4.09 -10.58
N ASP A 86 -2.44 -5.19 -10.16
CA ASP A 86 -2.95 -6.55 -10.31
C ASP A 86 -3.55 -7.05 -9.00
N ARG A 87 -4.87 -7.27 -8.99
CA ARG A 87 -5.59 -7.85 -7.86
C ARG A 87 -4.97 -9.16 -7.40
N SER A 88 -4.64 -10.02 -8.35
CA SER A 88 -4.23 -11.40 -8.08
C SER A 88 -2.88 -11.48 -7.38
N VAL A 89 -1.98 -10.52 -7.68
CA VAL A 89 -0.71 -10.34 -6.96
C VAL A 89 -0.99 -9.88 -5.53
N ALA A 90 -1.79 -8.81 -5.36
CA ALA A 90 -2.13 -8.26 -4.05
C ALA A 90 -2.77 -9.31 -3.13
N GLU A 91 -3.62 -10.15 -3.68
CA GLU A 91 -4.26 -11.27 -2.97
C GLU A 91 -3.24 -12.36 -2.64
N ARG A 92 -2.63 -13.00 -3.65
CA ARG A 92 -1.80 -14.20 -3.41
C ARG A 92 -0.54 -13.96 -2.60
N GLU A 93 0.07 -12.77 -2.66
CA GLU A 93 1.37 -12.51 -2.02
C GLU A 93 1.25 -11.74 -0.70
N PHE A 94 0.21 -10.92 -0.56
CA PHE A 94 0.11 -9.95 0.54
C PHE A 94 -1.06 -10.21 1.50
N THR A 95 -1.92 -11.21 1.25
CA THR A 95 -2.92 -11.67 2.24
C THR A 95 -2.50 -12.94 2.99
N VAL A 96 -1.39 -13.57 2.60
CA VAL A 96 -0.88 -14.81 3.23
C VAL A 96 0.52 -14.63 3.82
N PRO A 97 0.86 -15.34 4.92
CA PRO A 97 -0.05 -16.09 5.78
C PRO A 97 -1.02 -15.15 6.51
N TRP A 98 -2.15 -15.70 6.98
CA TRP A 98 -3.16 -14.94 7.69
C TRP A 98 -2.64 -14.55 9.09
N GLY A 99 -2.88 -13.30 9.48
CA GLY A 99 -2.61 -12.81 10.82
C GLY A 99 -3.89 -12.56 11.61
N GLU A 100 -3.75 -11.86 12.73
CA GLU A 100 -4.85 -11.55 13.64
C GLU A 100 -5.97 -10.77 12.93
N GLY A 101 -7.21 -11.17 13.18
CA GLY A 101 -8.39 -10.61 12.51
C GLY A 101 -8.57 -11.05 11.07
N GLY A 102 -7.70 -11.91 10.53
CA GLY A 102 -7.74 -12.40 9.16
C GLY A 102 -7.24 -11.40 8.11
N PRO A 103 -7.09 -11.84 6.86
CA PRO A 103 -6.65 -11.00 5.77
C PRO A 103 -7.72 -10.01 5.34
N ALA A 104 -7.26 -8.95 4.65
CA ALA A 104 -8.13 -8.12 3.84
C ALA A 104 -7.41 -7.69 2.57
N LEU A 105 -8.20 -7.37 1.56
CA LEU A 105 -7.78 -6.85 0.28
C LEU A 105 -8.46 -5.50 0.09
N LEU A 106 -7.69 -4.42 0.01
CA LEU A 106 -8.22 -3.10 -0.28
C LEU A 106 -8.30 -2.92 -1.79
N ARG A 107 -9.46 -2.49 -2.29
CA ARG A 107 -9.66 -1.94 -3.63
C ARG A 107 -9.70 -0.42 -3.51
N ILE A 108 -8.60 0.22 -3.87
CA ILE A 108 -8.36 1.64 -3.60
C ILE A 108 -8.51 2.43 -4.90
N ALA A 109 -9.54 3.27 -4.99
CA ALA A 109 -9.66 4.27 -6.04
C ALA A 109 -8.68 5.42 -5.77
N VAL A 110 -7.75 5.63 -6.70
CA VAL A 110 -6.76 6.71 -6.63
C VAL A 110 -7.15 7.76 -7.67
N PRO A 111 -7.55 8.97 -7.26
CA PRO A 111 -8.04 9.98 -8.19
C PRO A 111 -6.93 10.47 -9.14
N ARG A 112 -7.33 11.09 -10.25
CA ARG A 112 -6.41 11.82 -11.14
C ARG A 112 -5.69 12.91 -10.35
N GLY A 113 -4.39 13.05 -10.57
CA GLY A 113 -3.56 14.05 -9.90
C GLY A 113 -3.05 13.62 -8.52
N ALA A 114 -3.34 12.39 -8.06
CA ALA A 114 -2.71 11.86 -6.86
C ALA A 114 -1.21 11.60 -7.07
N ARG A 115 -0.42 11.77 -6.00
CA ARG A 115 1.02 11.47 -6.01
C ARG A 115 1.24 9.97 -5.92
N ALA A 116 1.72 9.37 -7.01
CA ALA A 116 1.99 7.94 -7.07
C ALA A 116 3.05 7.66 -8.13
N PHE A 117 3.88 6.65 -7.90
CA PHE A 117 4.91 6.23 -8.83
C PHE A 117 4.88 4.72 -9.04
N ARG A 118 4.91 4.27 -10.31
CA ARG A 118 4.99 2.85 -10.65
C ARG A 118 6.46 2.41 -10.66
N ILE A 119 6.83 1.54 -9.72
CA ILE A 119 8.21 1.08 -9.51
C ILE A 119 8.74 0.30 -10.72
N GLY A 120 7.88 -0.43 -11.44
CA GLY A 120 8.30 -1.34 -12.53
C GLY A 120 9.24 -0.73 -13.59
N ALA A 121 9.23 0.59 -13.78
CA ALA A 121 10.15 1.27 -14.70
C ALA A 121 11.61 1.35 -14.23
N VAL A 122 11.84 1.27 -12.92
CA VAL A 122 13.17 1.44 -12.28
C VAL A 122 13.46 0.35 -11.25
N GLY A 123 12.54 -0.59 -11.04
CA GLY A 123 12.62 -1.69 -10.08
C GLY A 123 13.40 -2.89 -10.59
N ARG A 124 13.18 -4.02 -9.92
CA ARG A 124 13.75 -5.31 -10.31
C ARG A 124 12.90 -5.94 -11.41
N ARG A 125 13.54 -6.35 -12.52
CA ARG A 125 12.83 -6.97 -13.66
C ARG A 125 12.06 -8.23 -13.28
N ASP A 126 12.63 -9.05 -12.41
CA ASP A 126 11.99 -10.26 -11.91
C ASP A 126 10.75 -9.99 -11.03
N LEU A 127 10.56 -8.75 -10.58
CA LEU A 127 9.41 -8.30 -9.80
C LEU A 127 8.49 -7.33 -10.57
N GLU A 128 8.72 -7.13 -11.87
CA GLU A 128 7.90 -6.23 -12.70
C GLU A 128 6.44 -6.70 -12.78
N TYR A 129 6.22 -8.02 -12.74
CA TYR A 129 4.89 -8.64 -12.74
C TYR A 129 4.01 -8.18 -11.58
N GLN A 130 4.61 -7.71 -10.47
CA GLN A 130 3.84 -7.19 -9.34
C GLN A 130 3.12 -5.89 -9.66
N GLN A 131 3.52 -5.21 -10.75
CA GLN A 131 2.97 -3.92 -11.18
C GLN A 131 2.87 -2.91 -10.03
N GLU A 132 3.92 -2.87 -9.19
CA GLU A 132 3.93 -2.11 -7.95
C GLU A 132 3.82 -0.60 -8.22
N VAL A 133 2.91 0.03 -7.47
CA VAL A 133 2.73 1.46 -7.36
C VAL A 133 2.94 1.86 -5.91
N VAL A 134 3.78 2.88 -5.69
CA VAL A 134 4.11 3.39 -4.36
C VAL A 134 3.60 4.82 -4.21
N MET A 135 3.03 5.09 -3.05
CA MET A 135 2.60 6.41 -2.60
C MET A 135 3.29 6.75 -1.28
N LEU A 136 3.48 8.03 -0.97
CA LEU A 136 4.04 8.47 0.32
C LEU A 136 2.90 9.03 1.19
N ASP A 137 2.77 8.51 2.40
CA ASP A 137 1.79 8.91 3.43
C ASP A 137 0.33 9.04 2.95
N PRO A 138 -0.21 8.14 2.09
CA PRO A 138 -1.57 8.33 1.59
C PRO A 138 -2.59 8.18 2.73
N VAL A 139 -3.58 9.08 2.72
CA VAL A 139 -4.78 8.96 3.54
C VAL A 139 -5.84 8.26 2.71
N VAL A 140 -6.32 7.12 3.20
CA VAL A 140 -7.29 6.28 2.53
C VAL A 140 -8.58 6.25 3.32
N ARG A 141 -9.68 6.70 2.70
CA ARG A 141 -11.03 6.59 3.26
C ARG A 141 -11.59 5.23 2.87
N LEU A 142 -12.02 4.47 3.87
CA LEU A 142 -12.74 3.21 3.64
C LEU A 142 -14.16 3.57 3.16
N ARG A 143 -14.88 2.65 2.51
CA ARG A 143 -16.23 2.94 1.96
C ARG A 143 -17.21 1.82 2.20
N ASP A 144 -16.80 0.60 1.89
CA ASP A 144 -17.64 -0.58 2.02
C ASP A 144 -16.77 -1.81 2.29
N VAL A 145 -17.36 -2.84 2.88
CA VAL A 145 -16.69 -4.11 3.20
C VAL A 145 -17.53 -5.26 2.67
N GLY A 146 -17.04 -5.88 1.59
CA GLY A 146 -17.55 -7.13 1.06
C GLY A 146 -16.69 -8.33 1.47
N ARG A 147 -17.07 -9.51 0.97
CA ARG A 147 -16.28 -10.74 1.08
C ARG A 147 -16.23 -11.46 -0.27
N THR A 148 -15.08 -12.04 -0.58
CA THR A 148 -14.88 -12.94 -1.72
C THR A 148 -13.93 -14.04 -1.28
N ASP A 149 -14.34 -15.30 -1.42
CA ASP A 149 -13.52 -16.49 -1.10
C ASP A 149 -12.86 -16.46 0.29
N GLY A 150 -13.58 -15.95 1.30
CA GLY A 150 -13.11 -15.84 2.68
C GLY A 150 -12.19 -14.64 2.95
N VAL A 151 -11.76 -13.89 1.93
CA VAL A 151 -11.01 -12.64 2.07
C VAL A 151 -11.98 -11.46 2.15
N ARG A 152 -11.77 -10.54 3.10
CA ARG A 152 -12.53 -9.28 3.15
C ARG A 152 -12.05 -8.36 2.03
N VAL A 153 -12.96 -7.87 1.21
CA VAL A 153 -12.64 -6.88 0.17
C VAL A 153 -13.17 -5.53 0.62
N ILE A 154 -12.27 -4.58 0.87
CA ILE A 154 -12.60 -3.26 1.39
C ILE A 154 -12.54 -2.27 0.23
N GLN A 155 -13.68 -1.69 -0.13
CA GLN A 155 -13.71 -0.56 -1.06
C GLN A 155 -13.14 0.66 -0.35
N SER A 156 -12.25 1.39 -1.02
CA SER A 156 -11.58 2.55 -0.44
C SER A 156 -11.22 3.56 -1.51
N GLU A 157 -10.84 4.76 -1.10
CA GLU A 157 -10.28 5.77 -1.99
C GLU A 157 -9.20 6.60 -1.30
N VAL A 158 -8.26 7.13 -2.09
CA VAL A 158 -7.29 8.11 -1.60
C VAL A 158 -7.97 9.47 -1.46
N VAL A 159 -7.76 10.10 -0.31
CA VAL A 159 -8.11 11.50 -0.04
C VAL A 159 -6.90 12.35 -0.40
N ILE A 160 -7.09 13.33 -1.29
CA ILE A 160 -6.07 14.28 -1.74
C ILE A 160 -6.23 15.64 -1.08
#